data_AF-A0A257PDC8-F1
#
_entry.id   AF-A0A257PDC8-F1
#
_cell.length_a   1.000
_cell.length_b   1.000
_cell.length_c   1.000
_cell.angle_alpha   90.00
_cell.angle_beta   90.00
_cell.angle_gamma   90.00
#
_symmetry.space_group_name_H-M   'P 1'
#
loop_
_entity.id
_entity.type
_entity.pdbx_description
1 polymer ?
#
loop_
_entity_poly.entity_id
_entity_poly.type
_entity_poly.pdbx_seq_one_letter_code
_entity_poly.pdbx_strand_id
1 'polypeptide(L)'
;MSDTGVSLGAWLAFARLAGPALGLMLAIGLAAGILQTATQVREASIPFVLKLAGAAALSSLAGKLMLGGVEHYAARLFAAIPALIHG
;
A
#
# COMPACT_ATOMS: atom_id res chain seq x y z
N MET A 1 4.52 25.91 -2.66
CA MET A 1 3.71 24.79 -2.14
C MET A 1 3.49 25.12 -0.66
N SER A 2 2.25 25.24 -0.15
CA SER A 2 2.07 25.46 1.29
C SER A 2 2.43 24.19 2.08
N ASP A 3 2.84 24.30 3.35
CA ASP A 3 3.18 23.15 4.20
C ASP A 3 2.08 22.08 4.22
N THR A 4 0.82 22.51 4.20
CA THR A 4 -0.35 21.62 4.09
C THR A 4 -0.39 20.87 2.76
N GLY A 5 0.04 21.48 1.66
CA GLY A 5 0.11 20.84 0.34
C GLY A 5 1.20 19.77 0.25
N VAL A 6 2.30 19.94 0.98
CA VAL A 6 3.35 18.92 1.13
C VAL A 6 2.81 17.74 1.94
N SER A 7 2.21 17.99 3.11
CA SER A 7 1.69 16.89 3.94
C SER A 7 0.58 16.11 3.23
N LEU A 8 -0.35 16.79 2.57
CA LEU A 8 -1.45 16.13 1.84
C LEU A 8 -0.92 15.29 0.67
N GLY A 9 0.06 15.82 -0.08
CA GLY A 9 0.71 15.10 -1.17
C GLY A 9 1.41 13.83 -0.67
N ALA A 10 2.09 13.91 0.47
CA ALA A 10 2.72 12.75 1.10
C ALA A 10 1.67 11.69 1.51
N TRP A 11 0.59 12.09 2.19
CA TRP A 11 -0.49 11.17 2.59
C TRP A 11 -1.14 10.47 1.39
N LEU A 12 -1.36 11.19 0.29
CA LEU A 12 -1.92 10.62 -0.93
C LEU A 12 -0.95 9.64 -1.61
N ALA A 13 0.35 9.94 -1.61
CA ALA A 13 1.38 9.03 -2.12
C ALA A 13 1.43 7.74 -1.29
N PHE A 14 1.38 7.86 0.05
CA PHE A 14 1.27 6.72 0.95
C PHE A 14 0.00 5.90 0.74
N ALA A 15 -1.15 6.56 0.57
CA ALA A 15 -2.41 5.87 0.34
C ALA A 15 -2.39 5.07 -0.98
N ARG A 16 -1.75 5.58 -2.04
CA ARG A 16 -1.58 4.85 -3.31
C ARG A 16 -0.59 3.67 -3.20
N LEU A 17 0.45 3.83 -2.39
CA LEU A 17 1.43 2.76 -2.13
C LEU A 17 0.80 1.66 -1.28
N ALA A 18 0.25 1.99 -0.11
CA ALA A 18 -0.21 1.01 0.88
C ALA A 18 -1.65 0.54 0.64
N GLY A 19 -2.51 1.34 0.02
CA GLY A 19 -3.92 1.07 -0.19
C GLY A 19 -4.22 -0.30 -0.82
N PRO A 20 -3.67 -0.64 -2.01
CA PRO A 20 -3.93 -1.93 -2.64
C PRO A 20 -3.41 -3.12 -1.83
N ALA A 21 -2.25 -2.98 -1.16
CA ALA A 21 -1.71 -4.02 -0.29
C ALA A 21 -2.58 -4.27 0.93
N LEU A 22 -3.00 -3.20 1.62
CA LEU A 22 -3.88 -3.28 2.78
C LEU A 22 -5.24 -3.87 2.41
N GLY A 23 -5.84 -3.42 1.31
CA GLY A 23 -7.12 -3.93 0.82
C GLY A 23 -7.07 -5.43 0.51
N LEU A 24 -6.02 -5.87 -0.19
CA LEU A 24 -5.84 -7.29 -0.49
C LEU A 24 -5.60 -8.13 0.77
N MET A 25 -4.72 -7.69 1.67
CA MET A 25 -4.43 -8.42 2.91
C MET A 25 -5.65 -8.51 3.82
N LEU A 26 -6.49 -7.47 3.85
CA LEU A 26 -7.76 -7.46 4.57
C LEU A 26 -8.74 -8.48 3.97
N ALA A 27 -8.90 -8.48 2.65
CA ALA A 27 -9.79 -9.43 1.97
C ALA A 27 -9.36 -10.89 2.21
N ILE A 28 -8.07 -11.18 2.08
CA ILE A 28 -7.51 -12.53 2.33
C ILE A 28 -7.66 -12.91 3.81
N GLY A 29 -7.33 -12.00 4.72
CA GLY A 29 -7.44 -12.23 6.16
C GLY A 29 -8.88 -12.51 6.60
N LEU A 30 -9.84 -11.77 6.04
CA LEU A 30 -11.26 -11.97 6.31
C LEU A 30 -11.74 -13.31 5.75
N ALA A 31 -11.45 -13.61 4.48
CA ALA A 31 -11.84 -14.86 3.85
C ALA A 31 -11.25 -16.08 4.57
N ALA A 32 -9.96 -16.06 4.88
CA ALA A 32 -9.29 -17.13 5.60
C ALA A 32 -9.79 -17.25 7.04
N GLY A 33 -10.14 -16.14 7.69
CA GLY A 33 -10.73 -16.12 9.02
C GLY A 33 -12.08 -16.83 9.04
N ILE A 34 -12.97 -16.49 8.10
CA ILE A 34 -14.29 -17.12 7.93
C ILE A 34 -14.14 -18.63 7.68
N LEU A 35 -13.20 -19.02 6.80
CA LEU A 35 -12.97 -20.43 6.49
C LEU A 35 -12.53 -21.22 7.73
N GLN A 36 -11.61 -20.67 8.52
CA GLN A 36 -11.12 -21.30 9.75
C GLN A 36 -12.21 -21.47 10.81
N THR A 37 -13.10 -20.49 10.98
CA THR A 37 -14.23 -20.62 11.91
C THR A 37 -15.30 -21.58 11.39
N ALA A 38 -15.57 -21.58 10.08
CA ALA A 38 -16.61 -22.44 9.49
C ALA A 38 -16.23 -23.93 9.52
N THR A 39 -14.97 -24.28 9.27
CA THR A 39 -14.52 -25.68 9.18
C THR A 39 -13.89 -26.22 10.46
N GLN A 40 -13.76 -25.39 11.51
CA GLN A 40 -13.05 -25.72 12.76
C GLN A 40 -11.55 -26.05 12.59
N VAL A 41 -10.98 -25.91 11.39
CA VAL A 41 -9.55 -26.10 11.13
C VAL A 41 -8.81 -24.81 11.48
N ARG A 42 -8.02 -24.84 12.57
CA ARG A 42 -7.27 -23.69 13.09
C ARG A 42 -5.76 -23.90 12.97
N GLU A 43 -5.32 -24.10 11.73
CA GLU A 43 -3.90 -24.20 11.43
C GLU A 43 -3.34 -22.83 11.06
N ALA A 44 -2.30 -22.39 11.77
CA ALA A 44 -1.69 -21.08 11.55
C ALA A 44 -1.01 -20.94 10.17
N SER A 45 -0.68 -22.07 9.53
CA SER A 45 0.02 -22.13 8.23
C SER A 45 -0.87 -21.71 7.05
N ILE A 46 -2.14 -22.09 7.04
CA ILE A 46 -3.09 -21.81 5.94
C ILE A 46 -3.22 -20.31 5.64
N PRO A 47 -3.61 -19.44 6.60
CA PRO A 47 -3.74 -18.01 6.35
C PRO A 47 -2.39 -17.35 6.04
N PHE A 48 -1.28 -17.88 6.53
CA PHE A 48 0.05 -17.39 6.20
C PHE A 48 0.38 -17.60 4.72
N VAL A 49 0.22 -18.83 4.21
CA VAL A 49 0.47 -19.17 2.81
C VAL A 49 -0.45 -18.37 1.88
N LEU A 50 -1.73 -18.25 2.22
CA LEU A 50 -2.70 -17.48 1.42
C LEU A 50 -2.30 -15.99 1.32
N LYS A 51 -1.89 -15.38 2.43
CA LYS A 51 -1.38 -14.01 2.46
C LYS A 51 -0.09 -13.86 1.65
N LEU A 52 0.84 -14.81 1.78
CA LEU A 52 2.11 -14.78 1.04
C LEU A 52 1.88 -14.83 -0.48
N ALA A 53 1.01 -15.74 -0.93
CA ALA A 53 0.63 -15.86 -2.34
C ALA A 53 -0.03 -14.58 -2.86
N GLY A 54 -0.94 -13.98 -2.07
CA GLY A 54 -1.55 -12.69 -2.39
C GLY A 54 -0.53 -11.56 -2.50
N ALA A 55 0.43 -11.49 -1.57
CA ALA A 55 1.49 -10.48 -1.59
C ALA A 55 2.40 -10.62 -2.82
N ALA A 56 2.76 -11.85 -3.19
CA ALA A 56 3.56 -12.14 -4.37
C ALA A 56 2.82 -11.75 -5.67
N ALA A 57 1.55 -12.14 -5.79
CA ALA A 57 0.70 -11.78 -6.93
C ALA A 57 0.54 -10.26 -7.06
N LEU A 58 0.27 -9.57 -5.95
CA LEU A 58 0.11 -8.12 -5.95
C LEU A 58 1.40 -7.41 -6.32
N SER A 59 2.54 -7.83 -5.76
CA SER A 59 3.83 -7.21 -6.05
C SER A 59 4.23 -7.41 -7.51
N SER A 60 3.91 -8.58 -8.08
CA SER A 60 4.15 -8.88 -9.49
C SER A 60 3.28 -8.03 -10.43
N LEU A 61 1.99 -7.85 -10.09
CA LEU A 61 1.04 -7.20 -10.99
C LEU A 61 0.94 -5.67 -10.79
N ALA A 62 0.96 -5.21 -9.54
CA ALA A 62 0.71 -3.82 -9.15
C ALA A 62 1.95 -3.08 -8.65
N GLY A 63 3.11 -3.75 -8.50
CA GLY A 63 4.31 -3.15 -7.92
C GLY A 63 4.76 -1.84 -8.61
N LYS A 64 4.67 -1.78 -9.95
CA LYS A 64 5.03 -0.56 -10.71
C LYS A 64 4.09 0.61 -10.44
N LEU A 65 2.78 0.34 -10.34
CA LEU A 65 1.77 1.38 -10.10
C LEU A 65 1.89 1.94 -8.67
N MET A 66 2.23 1.08 -7.71
CA MET A 66 2.42 1.44 -6.30
C MET A 66 3.65 2.33 -6.11
N LEU A 67 4.77 2.01 -6.75
CA LEU A 67 6.00 2.80 -6.70
C LEU A 67 5.89 4.13 -7.48
N GLY A 68 5.25 4.12 -8.64
CA GLY A 68 5.13 5.32 -9.48
C GLY A 68 4.42 6.49 -8.79
N GLY A 69 3.48 6.22 -7.88
CA GLY A 69 2.82 7.27 -7.09
C GLY A 69 3.78 8.00 -6.14
N VAL A 70 4.72 7.28 -5.52
CA VAL A 70 5.74 7.85 -4.63
C VAL A 70 6.80 8.57 -5.44
N GLU A 71 7.27 7.98 -6.55
CA GLU A 71 8.23 8.61 -7.46
C GLU A 71 7.70 9.94 -8.01
N HIS A 72 6.44 9.98 -8.45
CA HIS A 72 5.82 11.20 -8.95
C HIS A 72 5.73 12.29 -7.88
N TYR A 73 5.37 11.91 -6.65
CA TYR A 73 5.35 12.86 -5.54
C TYR A 73 6.76 13.36 -5.19
N ALA A 74 7.75 12.47 -5.14
CA ALA A 74 9.14 12.82 -4.88
C ALA A 74 9.69 13.79 -5.93
N ALA A 75 9.47 13.52 -7.22
CA ALA A 75 9.90 14.40 -8.31
C ALA A 75 9.30 15.81 -8.19
N ARG A 76 7.99 15.90 -7.88
CA ARG A 76 7.31 17.19 -7.65
C ARG A 76 7.84 17.90 -6.42
N LEU A 77 8.15 17.16 -5.35
CA LEU A 77 8.71 17.73 -4.13
C LEU A 77 10.10 18.31 -4.40
N PHE A 78 11.00 17.55 -5.01
CA PHE A 78 12.35 18.01 -5.37
C PHE A 78 12.32 19.24 -6.27
N ALA A 79 11.44 19.27 -7.28
CA ALA A 79 11.26 20.44 -8.14
C ALA A 79 10.71 21.68 -7.41
N ALA A 80 9.96 21.48 -6.31
CA ALA A 80 9.41 22.56 -5.50
C ALA A 80 10.38 23.10 -4.44
N ILE A 81 11.46 22.36 -4.08
CA ILE A 81 12.43 22.77 -3.06
C ILE A 81 13.03 24.16 -3.30
N PRO A 82 13.51 24.53 -4.52
CA PRO A 82 14.11 25.85 -4.73
C PRO A 82 13.14 27.00 -4.43
N ALA A 83 11.85 26.81 -4.72
CA ALA A 83 10.78 27.77 -4.45
C ALA A 83 10.34 27.80 -2.99
N LEU A 84 10.66 26.77 -2.20
CA LEU A 84 10.42 26.73 -0.74
C LEU A 84 11.55 27.35 0.07
N ILE A 85 12.75 27.48 -0.50
CA ILE A 85 13.92 28.06 0.18
C ILE A 85 14.00 29.57 -0.05
N HIS A 86 13.51 30.08 -1.18
CA HIS A 86 13.59 31.51 -1.55
C HIS A 86 12.30 32.33 -1.28
N GLY A 87 11.27 31.72 -0.68
CA GLY A 87 10.02 32.39 -0.28
C GLY A 87 9.71 32.07 1.17
#